data_AF-A0A946B6I2-F1
#
_entry.id   AF-A0A946B6I2-F1
#
_cell.length_a   1.000
_cell.length_b   1.000
_cell.length_c   1.000
_cell.angle_alpha   90.00
_cell.angle_beta   90.00
_cell.angle_gamma   90.00
#
_symmetry.space_group_name_H-M   'P 1'
#
loop_
_entity.id
_entity.type
_entity.pdbx_description
1 polymer ?
#
loop_
_entity_poly.entity_id
_entity_poly.type
_entity_poly.pdbx_seq_one_letter_code
_entity_poly.pdbx_strand_id
1 'polypeptide(L)'
;LADWARASADVFWETDAEHRLTHIRAVGEELEEGALDGLFGKTRWQLARVQVPEDHPEWQPHIVDLEARRPFKNFEYGIDTKTNGTVWVRCSGSPMFTPSGKFLGYRGVTSDINKERQGELELAASRAAVAASEQLLRAVIDQLPATVSVKDPNGRLLIYNKRFAQVFNLEQDSDGVGKRMADAIPTDMGRAIDARDRLVLETGKPLELERPAGDYILHIMKYPQLNEAGESIGLVTVGYDITERRRAEQRLAASERRLAHMVELLPAGAVYVENGQMTINAYVEEMTGRSRDELTSLDDWFRLVPVRPEIPARETYEEEVRTGFSRSLSFPIRKPDGSIRQVEWAGYRADEAEVWLLRDVTDSFEAEARFKALFERSTTGHLIVRESVIVDCNAAALSLIGAAQKEQIIGLHMDAISPEYQPDGALSARMPRLFAWMGVRGSNGDIRGWMDHRWMCRSPQRGLPMATNLLPSSSGTILRTGRPMN
;
A
#
# COMPACT_ATOMS: atom_id res chain seq x y z
N LEU A 1 13.08 84.00 -7.53
CA LEU A 1 13.51 83.01 -8.54
C LEU A 1 14.94 82.49 -8.29
N ALA A 2 15.88 83.30 -7.78
CA ALA A 2 17.24 82.84 -7.47
C ALA A 2 17.38 81.93 -6.22
N ASP A 3 16.47 82.02 -5.24
CA ASP A 3 16.58 81.24 -3.98
C ASP A 3 16.00 79.82 -4.03
N TRP A 4 15.20 79.46 -5.03
CA TRP A 4 14.58 78.13 -5.13
C TRP A 4 15.45 77.11 -5.90
N ALA A 5 16.52 77.57 -6.57
CA ALA A 5 17.39 76.74 -7.41
C ALA A 5 18.59 76.13 -6.66
N ARG A 6 18.72 76.34 -5.35
CA ARG A 6 19.90 75.91 -4.55
C ARG A 6 19.82 74.48 -4.00
N ALA A 7 18.68 73.79 -4.14
CA ALA A 7 18.45 72.47 -3.54
C ALA A 7 18.50 71.30 -4.54
N SER A 8 18.55 71.57 -5.84
CA SER A 8 18.71 70.56 -6.89
C SER A 8 20.05 70.76 -7.59
N ALA A 9 20.73 69.66 -7.93
CA ALA A 9 21.93 69.65 -8.79
C ALA A 9 21.54 69.94 -10.25
N ASP A 10 20.79 71.02 -10.44
CA ASP A 10 20.21 71.40 -11.71
C ASP A 10 21.26 72.17 -12.54
N VAL A 11 21.45 71.70 -13.76
CA VAL A 11 22.32 72.31 -14.75
C VAL A 11 21.46 73.16 -15.68
N PHE A 12 21.66 74.47 -15.63
CA PHE A 12 21.03 75.40 -16.56
C PHE A 12 21.83 75.46 -17.85
N TRP A 13 21.14 75.53 -18.97
CA TRP A 13 21.79 75.60 -20.28
C TRP A 13 21.05 76.52 -21.23
N GLU A 14 21.79 77.03 -22.22
CA GLU A 14 21.26 77.72 -23.38
C GLU A 14 21.83 77.11 -24.67
N THR A 15 21.09 77.27 -25.75
CA THR A 15 21.46 76.82 -27.09
C THR A 15 21.32 77.94 -28.11
N ASP A 16 21.99 77.82 -29.25
CA ASP A 16 21.79 78.67 -30.42
C ASP A 16 20.57 78.25 -31.25
N ALA A 17 20.34 78.95 -32.38
CA ALA A 17 19.24 78.69 -33.30
C ALA A 17 19.35 77.30 -33.98
N GLU A 18 20.55 76.73 -34.03
CA GLU A 18 20.86 75.39 -34.53
C GLU A 18 20.88 74.32 -33.43
N HIS A 19 20.38 74.66 -32.23
CA HIS A 19 20.25 73.79 -31.05
C HIS A 19 21.58 73.31 -30.44
N ARG A 20 22.70 73.98 -30.74
CA ARG A 20 24.00 73.70 -30.15
C ARG A 20 24.13 74.40 -28.81
N LEU A 21 24.69 73.71 -27.81
CA LEU A 21 24.89 74.27 -26.46
C LEU A 21 25.87 75.45 -26.50
N THR A 22 25.43 76.61 -26.05
CA THR A 22 26.19 77.87 -26.02
C THR A 22 26.52 78.34 -24.62
N HIS A 23 25.67 78.02 -23.65
CA HIS A 23 25.88 78.35 -22.25
C HIS A 23 25.49 77.16 -21.37
N ILE A 24 26.29 76.86 -20.35
CA ILE A 24 25.99 75.83 -19.35
C ILE A 24 26.45 76.36 -17.99
N ARG A 25 25.59 76.24 -16.98
CA ARG A 25 25.88 76.65 -15.61
C ARG A 25 25.22 75.68 -14.63
N ALA A 26 26.02 74.95 -13.86
CA ALA A 26 25.50 74.20 -12.72
C ALA A 26 25.25 75.12 -11.52
N VAL A 27 24.27 74.76 -10.71
CA VAL A 27 24.00 75.40 -9.42
C VAL A 27 24.25 74.35 -8.33
N GLY A 28 25.11 74.65 -7.35
CA GLY A 28 25.23 73.87 -6.11
C GLY A 28 26.50 73.05 -5.92
N GLU A 29 27.30 72.77 -6.96
CA GLU A 29 28.62 72.11 -6.84
C GLU A 29 29.65 72.76 -7.79
N GLU A 30 30.92 72.81 -7.37
CA GLU A 30 32.04 73.10 -8.26
C GLU A 30 32.12 71.94 -9.28
N LEU A 31 31.61 72.16 -10.49
CA LEU A 31 31.87 71.26 -11.61
C LEU A 31 33.38 71.13 -11.77
N GLU A 32 33.89 69.89 -11.86
CA GLU A 32 35.31 69.65 -12.13
C GLU A 32 35.78 70.46 -13.36
N GLU A 33 36.96 71.08 -13.24
CA GLU A 33 37.58 71.85 -14.33
C GLU A 33 37.73 70.95 -15.58
N GLY A 34 37.02 71.29 -16.66
CA GLY A 34 36.99 70.52 -17.90
C GLY A 34 35.82 69.54 -18.07
N ALA A 35 34.93 69.38 -17.09
CA ALA A 35 33.76 68.50 -17.18
C ALA A 35 32.77 68.90 -18.29
N LEU A 36 32.73 70.19 -18.66
CA LEU A 36 31.81 70.76 -19.65
C LEU A 36 32.46 71.08 -21.01
N ASP A 37 33.80 71.01 -21.12
CA ASP A 37 34.56 71.44 -22.31
C ASP A 37 34.22 70.62 -23.56
N GLY A 38 33.69 69.41 -23.37
CA GLY A 38 33.22 68.53 -24.44
C GLY A 38 31.77 68.71 -24.88
N LEU A 39 31.00 69.60 -24.24
CA LEU A 39 29.55 69.77 -24.45
C LEU A 39 29.20 70.98 -25.33
N PHE A 40 30.00 72.05 -25.28
CA PHE A 40 29.77 73.27 -26.06
C PHE A 40 29.83 73.01 -27.57
N GLY A 41 28.95 73.69 -28.32
CA GLY A 41 28.87 73.57 -29.78
C GLY A 41 28.24 72.25 -30.29
N LYS A 42 27.88 71.33 -29.39
CA LYS A 42 27.18 70.09 -29.73
C LYS A 42 25.69 70.21 -29.49
N THR A 43 24.94 69.49 -30.30
CA THR A 43 23.50 69.28 -30.14
C THR A 43 23.24 68.13 -29.16
N ARG A 44 22.03 68.03 -28.61
CA ARG A 44 21.69 66.97 -27.63
C ARG A 44 21.83 65.57 -28.19
N TRP A 45 21.46 65.35 -29.45
CA TRP A 45 21.58 64.04 -30.11
C TRP A 45 23.03 63.66 -30.47
N GLN A 46 23.96 64.63 -30.48
CA GLN A 46 25.40 64.35 -30.54
C GLN A 46 25.99 63.97 -29.16
N LEU A 47 25.26 64.26 -28.08
CA LEU A 47 25.63 63.92 -26.70
C LEU A 47 24.90 62.69 -26.17
N ALA A 48 23.83 62.28 -26.84
CA ALA A 48 23.06 61.11 -26.50
C ALA A 48 23.91 59.83 -26.63
N ARG A 49 23.74 58.91 -25.67
CA ARG A 49 24.33 57.56 -25.70
C ARG A 49 24.00 56.82 -26.99
N VAL A 50 22.76 56.96 -27.46
CA VAL A 50 22.32 56.39 -28.73
C VAL A 50 22.47 57.48 -29.78
N GLN A 51 23.27 57.23 -30.83
CA GLN A 51 23.23 58.09 -32.01
C GLN A 51 21.84 58.02 -32.60
N VAL A 52 21.14 59.14 -32.57
CA VAL A 52 19.72 59.25 -32.91
C VAL A 52 19.57 59.22 -34.43
N PRO A 53 19.05 58.14 -35.04
CA PRO A 53 18.64 58.17 -36.45
C PRO A 53 17.43 59.10 -36.60
N GLU A 54 17.17 59.60 -37.81
CA GLU A 54 16.00 60.48 -38.10
C GLU A 54 14.66 59.85 -37.68
N ASP A 55 14.59 58.52 -37.52
CA ASP A 55 13.37 57.78 -37.21
C ASP A 55 13.29 57.29 -35.74
N HIS A 56 14.12 57.79 -34.81
CA HIS A 56 14.12 57.26 -33.43
C HIS A 56 12.81 57.61 -32.69
N PRO A 57 12.00 56.61 -32.27
CA PRO A 57 10.66 56.84 -31.77
C PRO A 57 10.61 57.69 -30.49
N GLU A 58 11.63 57.60 -29.64
CA GLU A 58 11.72 58.40 -28.40
C GLU A 58 12.19 59.85 -28.63
N TRP A 59 12.93 60.11 -29.72
CA TRP A 59 13.45 61.45 -30.02
C TRP A 59 12.54 62.22 -30.97
N GLN A 60 11.73 61.53 -31.78
CA GLN A 60 10.85 62.18 -32.75
C GLN A 60 9.91 63.23 -32.15
N PRO A 61 9.23 62.97 -31.01
CA PRO A 61 8.39 64.00 -30.39
C PRO A 61 9.20 65.21 -29.95
N HIS A 62 10.42 64.99 -29.44
CA HIS A 62 11.31 66.06 -29.02
C HIS A 62 11.79 66.90 -30.20
N ILE A 63 12.20 66.26 -31.31
CA ILE A 63 12.64 66.94 -32.54
C ILE A 63 11.49 67.77 -33.12
N VAL A 64 10.27 67.22 -33.17
CA VAL A 64 9.07 67.94 -33.62
C VAL A 64 8.80 69.17 -32.76
N ASP A 65 8.93 69.08 -31.43
CA ASP A 65 8.81 70.25 -30.55
C ASP A 65 9.89 71.30 -30.83
N LEU A 66 11.14 70.87 -31.09
CA LEU A 66 12.24 71.77 -31.43
C LEU A 66 11.99 72.52 -32.74
N GLU A 67 11.61 71.80 -33.81
CA GLU A 67 11.29 72.35 -35.13
C GLU A 67 10.10 73.31 -35.08
N ALA A 68 9.07 72.95 -34.33
CA ALA A 68 7.89 73.78 -34.10
C ALA A 68 8.14 74.95 -33.12
N ARG A 69 9.36 75.06 -32.57
CA ARG A 69 9.77 76.08 -31.60
C ARG A 69 8.88 76.11 -30.36
N ARG A 70 8.49 74.94 -29.86
CA ARG A 70 7.61 74.74 -28.69
C ARG A 70 8.43 74.42 -27.44
N PRO A 71 7.98 74.85 -26.25
CA PRO A 71 8.60 74.39 -25.01
C PRO A 71 8.42 72.87 -24.86
N PHE A 72 9.47 72.18 -24.43
CA PHE A 72 9.45 70.74 -24.12
C PHE A 72 9.74 70.54 -22.62
N LYS A 73 9.20 69.47 -22.05
CA LYS A 73 9.34 69.15 -20.62
C LYS A 73 9.66 67.68 -20.41
N ASN A 74 10.41 67.39 -19.35
CA ASN A 74 10.73 66.04 -18.87
C ASN A 74 11.28 65.10 -19.96
N PHE A 75 12.09 65.63 -20.88
CA PHE A 75 12.72 64.83 -21.90
C PHE A 75 13.91 64.08 -21.30
N GLU A 76 13.83 62.76 -21.22
CA GLU A 76 14.85 61.91 -20.61
C GLU A 76 15.74 61.27 -21.65
N TYR A 77 17.07 61.32 -21.46
CA TYR A 77 18.02 60.60 -22.30
C TYR A 77 19.31 60.29 -21.55
N GLY A 78 20.02 59.25 -21.99
CA GLY A 78 21.33 58.89 -21.47
C GLY A 78 22.44 59.67 -22.17
N ILE A 79 23.43 60.15 -21.42
CA ILE A 79 24.67 60.76 -21.90
C ILE A 79 25.82 59.86 -21.49
N ASP A 80 26.62 59.38 -22.43
CA ASP A 80 27.84 58.64 -22.10
C ASP A 80 28.95 59.60 -21.71
N THR A 81 29.41 59.51 -20.46
CA THR A 81 30.52 60.31 -19.95
C THR A 81 31.85 59.59 -20.18
N LYS A 82 32.92 60.35 -20.40
CA LYS A 82 34.26 59.79 -20.66
C LYS A 82 34.86 59.03 -19.47
N THR A 83 34.35 59.27 -18.26
CA THR A 83 34.94 58.81 -16.99
C THR A 83 34.01 57.93 -16.15
N ASN A 84 32.68 58.03 -16.29
CA ASN A 84 31.73 57.46 -15.32
C ASN A 84 30.57 56.62 -15.93
N GLY A 85 30.67 56.22 -17.20
CA GLY A 85 29.59 55.48 -17.87
C GLY A 85 28.41 56.38 -18.25
N THR A 86 27.23 55.79 -18.46
CA THR A 86 26.02 56.51 -18.88
C THR A 86 25.38 57.26 -17.70
N VAL A 87 25.17 58.56 -17.85
CA VAL A 87 24.37 59.39 -16.95
C VAL A 87 23.01 59.65 -17.58
N TRP A 88 21.94 59.25 -16.90
CA TRP A 88 20.59 59.59 -17.33
C TRP A 88 20.20 60.98 -16.84
N VAL A 89 19.73 61.80 -17.76
CA VAL A 89 19.34 63.18 -17.48
C VAL A 89 17.89 63.42 -17.89
N ARG A 90 17.20 64.28 -17.13
CA ARG A 90 15.87 64.80 -17.44
C ARG A 90 15.99 66.28 -17.79
N CYS A 91 15.57 66.65 -18.99
CA CYS A 91 15.75 67.99 -19.55
C CYS A 91 14.41 68.66 -19.84
N SER A 92 14.28 69.94 -19.49
CA SER A 92 13.14 70.78 -19.87
C SER A 92 13.63 72.11 -20.44
N GLY A 93 13.01 72.59 -21.52
CA GLY A 93 13.47 73.76 -22.25
C GLY A 93 12.35 74.63 -22.79
N SER A 94 12.61 75.93 -22.87
CA SER A 94 11.71 76.92 -23.48
C SER A 94 12.44 77.73 -24.55
N PRO A 95 11.78 78.04 -25.68
CA PRO A 95 12.38 78.78 -26.78
C PRO A 95 12.62 80.24 -26.39
N MET A 96 13.69 80.83 -26.92
CA MET A 96 14.10 82.21 -26.74
C MET A 96 13.95 82.97 -28.07
N PHE A 97 13.44 84.20 -28.01
CA PHE A 97 13.25 85.06 -29.17
C PHE A 97 13.77 86.47 -28.89
N THR A 98 14.26 87.16 -29.93
CA THR A 98 14.51 88.60 -29.87
C THR A 98 13.19 89.37 -29.72
N PRO A 99 13.23 90.65 -29.32
CA PRO A 99 12.04 91.52 -29.36
C PRO A 99 11.40 91.64 -30.75
N SER A 100 12.17 91.40 -31.82
CA SER A 100 11.71 91.37 -33.21
C SER A 100 11.14 90.02 -33.67
N GLY A 101 11.05 89.02 -32.77
CA GLY A 101 10.49 87.69 -33.06
C GLY A 101 11.46 86.71 -33.72
N LYS A 102 12.75 87.04 -33.82
CA LYS A 102 13.78 86.11 -34.35
C LYS A 102 14.10 85.06 -33.28
N PHE A 103 14.08 83.79 -33.66
CA PHE A 103 14.47 82.68 -32.79
C PHE A 103 15.97 82.73 -32.46
N LEU A 104 16.30 82.64 -31.17
CA LEU A 104 17.67 82.67 -30.65
C LEU A 104 18.19 81.30 -30.19
N GLY A 105 17.29 80.34 -30.01
CA GLY A 105 17.59 79.03 -29.44
C GLY A 105 16.71 78.70 -28.25
N TYR A 106 17.12 77.76 -27.40
CA TYR A 106 16.40 77.35 -26.19
C TYR A 106 17.21 77.64 -24.93
N ARG A 107 16.52 77.95 -23.85
CA ARG A 107 17.06 77.90 -22.48
C ARG A 107 16.33 76.87 -21.66
N GLY A 108 17.00 76.21 -20.74
CA GLY A 108 16.40 75.15 -19.96
C GLY A 108 17.20 74.70 -18.77
N VAL A 109 16.71 73.63 -18.16
CA VAL A 109 17.27 72.99 -16.98
C VAL A 109 17.39 71.49 -17.23
N THR A 110 18.44 70.90 -16.68
CA THR A 110 18.75 69.48 -16.72
C THR A 110 19.04 68.98 -15.32
N SER A 111 18.42 67.87 -14.94
CA SER A 111 18.65 67.19 -13.66
C SER A 111 19.21 65.79 -13.90
N ASP A 112 20.15 65.32 -13.06
CA ASP A 112 20.59 63.92 -13.02
C ASP A 112 19.49 63.06 -12.36
N ILE A 113 19.05 62.01 -13.06
CA ILE A 113 18.00 61.10 -12.60
C ILE A 113 18.51 59.68 -12.32
N ASN A 114 19.83 59.45 -12.30
CA ASN A 114 20.41 58.12 -12.04
C ASN A 114 19.95 57.53 -10.71
N LYS A 115 19.98 58.32 -9.63
CA LYS A 115 19.55 57.87 -8.30
C LYS A 115 18.06 57.54 -8.25
N GLU A 116 17.23 58.33 -8.94
CA GLU A 116 15.79 58.10 -9.07
C GLU A 116 15.53 56.79 -9.82
N ARG A 117 16.12 56.62 -11.01
CA ARG A 117 15.98 55.42 -11.83
C ARG A 117 16.49 54.16 -11.13
N GLN A 118 17.61 54.26 -10.41
CA GLN A 118 18.16 53.14 -9.65
C GLN A 118 17.20 52.70 -8.53
N GLY A 119 16.62 53.67 -7.78
CA GLY A 119 15.62 53.37 -6.76
C GLY A 119 14.35 52.73 -7.34
N GLU A 120 13.89 53.19 -8.50
CA GLU A 120 12.74 52.59 -9.20
C GLU A 120 13.03 51.15 -9.66
N LEU A 121 14.22 50.90 -10.22
CA LEU A 121 14.65 49.57 -10.65
C LEU A 121 14.79 48.61 -9.46
N GLU A 122 15.37 49.06 -8.35
CA GLU A 122 15.49 48.26 -7.12
C GLU A 122 14.13 47.91 -6.53
N LEU A 123 13.20 48.87 -6.48
CA LEU A 123 11.83 48.63 -6.02
C LEU A 123 11.09 47.66 -6.95
N ALA A 124 11.24 47.81 -8.27
CA ALA A 124 10.66 46.90 -9.25
C ALA A 124 11.24 45.47 -9.10
N ALA A 125 12.56 45.35 -8.91
CA ALA A 125 13.21 44.07 -8.69
C ALA A 125 12.77 43.41 -7.38
N SER A 126 12.66 44.17 -6.29
CA SER A 126 12.17 43.69 -4.99
C SER A 126 10.73 43.18 -5.10
N ARG A 127 9.84 43.94 -5.77
CA ARG A 127 8.46 43.51 -6.04
C ARG A 127 8.40 42.24 -6.88
N ALA A 128 9.22 42.15 -7.92
CA ALA A 128 9.30 40.96 -8.76
C ALA A 128 9.79 39.74 -7.98
N ALA A 129 10.79 39.90 -7.10
CA ALA A 129 11.31 38.82 -6.27
C ALA A 129 10.26 38.31 -5.26
N VAL A 130 9.52 39.21 -4.61
CA VAL A 130 8.41 38.84 -3.71
C VAL A 130 7.33 38.08 -4.48
N ALA A 131 6.89 38.60 -5.64
CA ALA A 131 5.88 37.94 -6.47
C ALA A 131 6.34 36.55 -6.94
N ALA A 132 7.60 36.41 -7.34
CA ALA A 132 8.16 35.12 -7.75
C ALA A 132 8.21 34.12 -6.58
N SER A 133 8.58 34.58 -5.38
CA SER A 133 8.59 33.75 -4.16
C SER A 133 7.18 33.27 -3.79
N GLU A 134 6.19 34.17 -3.82
CA GLU A 134 4.78 33.82 -3.57
C GLU A 134 4.23 32.80 -4.57
N GLN A 135 4.58 32.96 -5.85
CA GLN A 135 4.21 32.01 -6.91
C GLN A 135 4.86 30.64 -6.69
N LEU A 136 6.14 30.60 -6.31
CA LEU A 136 6.82 29.35 -6.00
C LEU A 136 6.20 28.65 -4.80
N LEU A 137 5.92 29.37 -3.71
CA LEU A 137 5.27 28.82 -2.52
C LEU A 137 3.90 28.23 -2.86
N ARG A 138 3.08 28.94 -3.65
CA ARG A 138 1.79 28.42 -4.14
C ARG A 138 1.96 27.15 -4.98
N ALA A 139 2.91 27.14 -5.91
CA ALA A 139 3.18 25.98 -6.75
C ALA A 139 3.61 24.76 -5.93
N VAL A 140 4.42 24.96 -4.89
CA VAL A 140 4.87 23.89 -3.99
C VAL A 140 3.71 23.34 -3.17
N ILE A 141 2.93 24.20 -2.49
CA ILE A 141 1.83 23.71 -1.65
C ILE A 141 0.73 23.03 -2.47
N ASP A 142 0.49 23.45 -3.71
CA ASP A 142 -0.51 22.86 -4.61
C ASP A 142 -0.15 21.45 -5.08
N GLN A 143 1.14 21.11 -5.13
CA GLN A 143 1.59 19.78 -5.53
C GLN A 143 1.61 18.78 -4.36
N LEU A 144 1.47 19.24 -3.11
CA LEU A 144 1.44 18.36 -1.96
C LEU A 144 0.19 17.46 -1.98
N PRO A 145 0.33 16.14 -1.76
CA PRO A 145 -0.80 15.23 -1.59
C PRO A 145 -1.45 15.37 -0.20
N ALA A 146 -1.61 16.61 0.26
CA ALA A 146 -2.13 16.96 1.57
C ALA A 146 -2.98 18.23 1.45
N THR A 147 -4.01 18.36 2.28
CA THR A 147 -4.72 19.64 2.44
C THR A 147 -3.84 20.57 3.27
N VAL A 148 -3.55 21.77 2.79
CA VAL A 148 -2.78 22.77 3.53
C VAL A 148 -3.61 24.04 3.67
N SER A 149 -3.64 24.63 4.86
CA SER A 149 -4.22 25.95 5.08
C SER A 149 -3.43 26.74 6.12
N VAL A 150 -3.34 28.05 5.91
CA VAL A 150 -2.78 29.03 6.85
C VAL A 150 -3.89 29.98 7.27
N LYS A 151 -3.94 30.31 8.56
CA LYS A 151 -4.94 31.21 9.15
C LYS A 151 -4.29 32.29 9.99
N ASP A 152 -4.98 33.43 10.08
CA ASP A 152 -4.59 34.55 10.93
C ASP A 152 -4.83 34.23 12.44
N PRO A 153 -4.43 35.12 13.37
CA PRO A 153 -4.67 34.93 14.82
C PRO A 153 -6.15 34.83 15.19
N ASN A 154 -7.04 35.34 14.32
CA ASN A 154 -8.48 35.26 14.50
C ASN A 154 -9.04 33.97 13.89
N GLY A 155 -8.24 33.07 13.31
CA GLY A 155 -8.70 31.85 12.67
C GLY A 155 -9.37 32.06 11.30
N ARG A 156 -9.11 33.20 10.63
CA ARG A 156 -9.55 33.46 9.25
C ARG A 156 -8.55 32.88 8.27
N LEU A 157 -9.02 32.26 7.19
CA LEU A 157 -8.16 31.70 6.14
C LEU A 157 -7.35 32.79 5.43
N LEU A 158 -6.04 32.61 5.36
CA LEU A 158 -5.11 33.47 4.60
C LEU A 158 -4.72 32.80 3.28
N ILE A 159 -4.36 31.52 3.35
CA ILE A 159 -3.89 30.72 2.21
C ILE A 159 -4.42 29.31 2.38
N TYR A 160 -4.78 28.65 1.28
CA TYR A 160 -4.98 27.21 1.24
C TYR A 160 -4.61 26.68 -0.14
N ASN A 161 -4.29 25.39 -0.24
CA ASN A 161 -3.90 24.76 -1.50
C ASN A 161 -5.09 24.16 -2.26
N LYS A 162 -4.88 23.77 -3.53
CA LYS A 162 -5.89 23.12 -4.37
C LYS A 162 -6.52 21.87 -3.75
N ARG A 163 -5.74 21.07 -3.02
CA ARG A 163 -6.27 19.87 -2.37
C ARG A 163 -7.25 20.23 -1.25
N PHE A 164 -6.96 21.27 -0.47
CA PHE A 164 -7.89 21.80 0.53
C PHE A 164 -9.18 22.31 -0.12
N ALA A 165 -9.06 23.07 -1.21
CA ALA A 165 -10.20 23.55 -1.99
C ALA A 165 -11.14 22.40 -2.42
N GLN A 166 -10.58 21.32 -2.96
CA GLN A 166 -11.33 20.14 -3.40
C GLN A 166 -12.03 19.41 -2.25
N VAL A 167 -11.35 19.22 -1.12
CA VAL A 167 -11.92 18.49 0.04
C VAL A 167 -13.07 19.26 0.68
N PHE A 168 -13.00 20.59 0.68
CA PHE A 168 -13.97 21.45 1.34
C PHE A 168 -14.95 22.15 0.37
N ASN A 169 -14.88 21.85 -0.93
CA ASN A 169 -15.67 22.48 -1.99
C ASN A 169 -15.55 24.02 -2.00
N LEU A 170 -14.33 24.53 -1.90
CA LEU A 170 -13.99 25.96 -1.93
C LEU A 170 -13.14 26.25 -3.18
N GLU A 171 -13.74 26.15 -4.37
CA GLU A 171 -13.02 26.13 -5.64
C GLU A 171 -12.48 27.51 -6.08
N GLN A 172 -13.01 28.62 -5.54
CA GLN A 172 -12.46 29.97 -5.76
C GLN A 172 -11.88 30.53 -4.46
N ASP A 173 -10.75 31.25 -4.54
CA ASP A 173 -10.11 31.87 -3.38
C ASP A 173 -11.09 32.75 -2.57
N SER A 174 -11.98 33.48 -3.26
CA SER A 174 -13.05 34.31 -2.69
C SER A 174 -14.07 33.54 -1.83
N ASP A 175 -14.13 32.21 -1.98
CA ASP A 175 -15.06 31.36 -1.25
C ASP A 175 -14.58 31.15 0.19
N GLY A 176 -13.26 31.14 0.41
CA GLY A 176 -12.65 30.85 1.71
C GLY A 176 -11.77 31.96 2.33
N VAL A 177 -10.97 32.68 1.54
CA VAL A 177 -9.99 33.65 2.07
C VAL A 177 -10.68 34.79 2.83
N GLY A 178 -10.15 35.14 4.00
CA GLY A 178 -10.69 36.16 4.93
C GLY A 178 -11.85 35.66 5.81
N LYS A 179 -12.37 34.46 5.57
CA LYS A 179 -13.50 33.89 6.33
C LYS A 179 -13.01 32.89 7.38
N ARG A 180 -13.81 32.73 8.44
CA ARG A 180 -13.68 31.58 9.35
C ARG A 180 -14.27 30.33 8.68
N MET A 181 -13.97 29.14 9.20
CA MET A 181 -14.48 27.91 8.58
C MET A 181 -15.99 27.76 8.75
N ALA A 182 -16.57 28.26 9.84
CA ALA A 182 -18.02 28.27 10.00
C ALA A 182 -18.73 29.19 8.98
N ASP A 183 -18.05 30.24 8.50
CA ASP A 183 -18.59 31.16 7.49
C ASP A 183 -18.40 30.60 6.07
N ALA A 184 -17.25 29.97 5.81
CA ALA A 184 -16.94 29.34 4.51
C ALA A 184 -17.69 28.02 4.32
N ILE A 185 -17.92 27.27 5.40
CA ILE A 185 -18.59 25.97 5.41
C ILE A 185 -19.63 25.99 6.55
N PRO A 186 -20.87 26.45 6.29
CA PRO A 186 -21.91 26.69 7.31
C PRO A 186 -22.57 25.39 7.81
N THR A 187 -21.75 24.46 8.30
CA THR A 187 -22.13 23.14 8.84
C THR A 187 -21.55 22.95 10.24
N ASP A 188 -21.96 21.90 10.94
CA ASP A 188 -21.32 21.50 12.20
C ASP A 188 -19.81 21.25 12.05
N MET A 189 -19.39 20.80 10.87
CA MET A 189 -17.97 20.63 10.56
C MET A 189 -17.20 21.94 10.60
N GLY A 190 -17.71 23.01 9.97
CA GLY A 190 -17.05 24.32 9.97
C GLY A 190 -16.89 24.87 11.39
N ARG A 191 -17.97 24.81 12.20
CA ARG A 191 -17.94 25.20 13.61
C ARG A 191 -16.96 24.37 14.45
N ALA A 192 -16.92 23.05 14.24
CA ALA A 192 -15.99 22.17 14.93
C ALA A 192 -14.52 22.38 14.52
N ILE A 193 -14.27 22.85 13.29
CA ILE A 193 -12.91 23.24 12.88
C ILE A 193 -12.50 24.52 13.60
N ASP A 194 -13.36 25.55 13.61
CA ASP A 194 -13.08 26.83 14.28
C ASP A 194 -12.86 26.66 15.80
N ALA A 195 -13.64 25.80 16.46
CA ALA A 195 -13.45 25.51 17.88
C ALA A 195 -12.07 24.88 18.18
N ARG A 196 -11.62 23.97 17.31
CA ARG A 196 -10.28 23.35 17.43
C ARG A 196 -9.17 24.34 17.08
N ASP A 197 -9.37 25.20 16.08
CA ASP A 197 -8.40 26.25 15.73
C ASP A 197 -8.22 27.20 16.90
N ARG A 198 -9.32 27.61 17.52
CA ARG A 198 -9.29 28.47 18.71
C ARG A 198 -8.50 27.82 19.85
N LEU A 199 -8.73 26.53 20.12
CA LEU A 199 -7.98 25.80 21.14
C LEU A 199 -6.47 25.84 20.88
N VAL A 200 -6.02 25.62 19.65
CA VAL A 200 -4.60 25.65 19.29
C VAL A 200 -4.03 27.07 19.40
N LEU A 201 -4.76 28.07 18.93
CA LEU A 201 -4.36 29.48 18.99
C LEU A 201 -4.25 29.99 20.44
N GLU A 202 -5.21 29.64 21.31
CA GLU A 202 -5.22 30.05 22.72
C GLU A 202 -4.17 29.32 23.55
N THR A 203 -3.94 28.03 23.29
CA THR A 203 -2.98 27.23 24.08
C THR A 203 -1.54 27.33 23.58
N GLY A 204 -1.32 27.75 22.34
CA GLY A 204 -0.02 27.73 21.67
C GLY A 204 0.53 26.30 21.50
N LYS A 205 -0.30 25.26 21.63
CA LYS A 205 0.12 23.85 21.54
C LYS A 205 -0.40 23.19 20.26
N PRO A 206 0.41 22.35 19.59
CA PRO A 206 -0.05 21.58 18.44
C PRO A 206 -1.22 20.65 18.79
N LEU A 207 -2.09 20.41 17.80
CA LEU A 207 -3.17 19.44 17.89
C LEU A 207 -3.11 18.47 16.71
N GLU A 208 -3.16 17.18 17.02
CA GLU A 208 -3.18 16.10 16.06
C GLU A 208 -4.46 15.27 16.23
N LEU A 209 -5.13 14.96 15.13
CA LEU A 209 -6.33 14.13 15.15
C LEU A 209 -6.58 13.43 13.81
N GLU A 210 -7.23 12.28 13.88
CA GLU A 210 -7.84 11.66 12.71
C GLU A 210 -9.34 11.93 12.70
N ARG A 211 -9.88 12.28 11.53
CA ARG A 211 -11.33 12.44 11.37
C ARG A 211 -11.82 12.06 9.99
N PRO A 212 -13.07 11.59 9.87
CA PRO A 212 -13.73 11.48 8.59
C PRO A 212 -13.98 12.88 7.98
N ALA A 213 -13.84 12.98 6.67
CA ALA A 213 -14.14 14.14 5.85
C ALA A 213 -14.70 13.66 4.50
N GLY A 214 -16.03 13.53 4.41
CA GLY A 214 -16.68 12.89 3.27
C GLY A 214 -16.25 11.42 3.16
N ASP A 215 -15.75 11.02 1.98
CA ASP A 215 -15.26 9.67 1.70
C ASP A 215 -13.84 9.39 2.23
N TYR A 216 -13.19 10.40 2.80
CA TYR A 216 -11.81 10.34 3.25
C TYR A 216 -11.68 10.24 4.77
N ILE A 217 -10.60 9.60 5.23
CA ILE A 217 -10.11 9.71 6.61
C ILE A 217 -8.87 10.59 6.56
N LEU A 218 -8.95 11.77 7.16
CA LEU A 218 -7.85 12.73 7.21
C LEU A 218 -7.12 12.62 8.54
N HIS A 219 -5.81 12.47 8.47
CA HIS A 219 -4.89 12.68 9.57
C HIS A 219 -4.44 14.15 9.56
N ILE A 220 -4.88 14.93 10.55
CA ILE A 220 -4.78 16.38 10.58
C ILE A 220 -3.85 16.80 11.71
N MET A 221 -2.87 17.64 11.37
CA MET A 221 -2.02 18.33 12.34
C MET A 221 -2.23 19.83 12.23
N LYS A 222 -2.33 20.48 13.37
CA LYS A 222 -2.51 21.92 13.52
C LYS A 222 -1.35 22.46 14.34
N TYR A 223 -0.58 23.38 13.75
CA TYR A 223 0.58 24.01 14.36
C TYR A 223 0.35 25.50 14.52
N PRO A 224 0.42 26.05 15.75
CA PRO A 224 0.38 27.50 15.94
C PRO A 224 1.67 28.12 15.43
N GLN A 225 1.55 29.26 14.76
CA GLN A 225 2.69 30.12 14.44
C GLN A 225 2.88 31.08 15.62
N LEU A 226 4.04 31.03 16.26
CA LEU A 226 4.33 31.86 17.44
C LEU A 226 5.26 33.01 17.05
N ASN A 227 5.06 34.19 17.63
CA ASN A 227 6.02 35.28 17.57
C ASN A 227 7.15 35.09 18.62
N GLU A 228 8.11 36.03 18.65
CA GLU A 228 9.21 36.01 19.63
C GLU A 228 8.75 36.08 21.09
N ALA A 229 7.55 36.62 21.35
CA ALA A 229 6.94 36.68 22.69
C ALA A 229 6.18 35.40 23.07
N GLY A 230 6.10 34.41 22.18
CA GLY A 230 5.37 33.16 22.40
C GLY A 230 3.85 33.26 22.16
N GLU A 231 3.37 34.35 21.56
CA GLU A 231 1.96 34.55 21.24
C GLU A 231 1.64 33.97 19.86
N SER A 232 0.47 33.33 19.73
CA SER A 232 0.00 32.78 18.46
C SER A 232 -0.37 33.88 17.47
N ILE A 233 0.45 34.04 16.43
CA ILE A 233 0.23 34.97 15.31
C ILE A 233 -0.45 34.31 14.10
N GLY A 234 -0.78 33.02 14.20
CA GLY A 234 -1.49 32.31 13.15
C GLY A 234 -1.51 30.81 13.38
N LEU A 235 -2.05 30.09 12.40
CA LEU A 235 -2.18 28.65 12.45
C LEU A 235 -1.90 28.03 11.09
N VAL A 236 -1.04 27.01 11.04
CA VAL A 236 -0.87 26.14 9.88
C VAL A 236 -1.59 24.83 10.16
N THR A 237 -2.42 24.38 9.21
CA THR A 237 -3.05 23.06 9.27
C THR A 237 -2.63 22.26 8.05
N VAL A 238 -2.19 21.02 8.29
CA VAL A 238 -1.88 20.03 7.25
C VAL A 238 -2.75 18.81 7.49
N GLY A 239 -3.34 18.26 6.43
CA GLY A 239 -4.18 17.07 6.49
C GLY A 239 -3.78 16.06 5.42
N TYR A 240 -3.36 14.86 5.83
CA TYR A 240 -3.07 13.75 4.92
C TYR A 240 -4.25 12.81 4.81
N ASP A 241 -4.52 12.34 3.60
CA ASP A 241 -5.48 11.27 3.36
C ASP A 241 -4.85 9.92 3.74
N ILE A 242 -5.40 9.28 4.78
CA ILE A 242 -4.97 7.96 5.27
C ILE A 242 -6.01 6.88 4.97
N THR A 243 -6.96 7.14 4.07
CA THR A 243 -8.09 6.25 3.79
C THR A 243 -7.64 4.87 3.31
N GLU A 244 -6.75 4.81 2.31
CA GLU A 244 -6.22 3.56 1.78
C GLU A 244 -5.47 2.77 2.85
N ARG A 245 -4.68 3.45 3.67
CA ARG A 245 -3.96 2.83 4.79
C ARG A 245 -4.93 2.21 5.80
N ARG A 246 -5.94 2.96 6.25
CA ARG A 246 -6.98 2.46 7.18
C ARG A 246 -7.78 1.30 6.58
N ARG A 247 -8.12 1.36 5.29
CA ARG A 247 -8.80 0.25 4.59
C ARG A 247 -7.90 -0.98 4.48
N ALA A 248 -6.60 -0.82 4.25
CA ALA A 248 -5.65 -1.92 4.23
C ALA A 248 -5.50 -2.57 5.60
N GLU A 249 -5.33 -1.77 6.67
CA GLU A 249 -5.29 -2.24 8.06
C GLU A 249 -6.57 -3.01 8.42
N GLN A 250 -7.74 -2.50 8.06
CA GLN A 250 -9.02 -3.18 8.29
C GLN A 250 -9.16 -4.47 7.49
N ARG A 251 -8.72 -4.50 6.23
CA ARG A 251 -8.73 -5.71 5.40
C ARG A 251 -7.82 -6.78 5.98
N LEU A 252 -6.62 -6.41 6.42
CA LEU A 252 -5.69 -7.32 7.08
C LEU A 252 -6.30 -7.89 8.36
N ALA A 253 -6.78 -7.04 9.27
CA ALA A 253 -7.41 -7.46 10.52
C ALA A 253 -8.69 -8.31 10.31
N ALA A 254 -9.43 -8.07 9.21
CA ALA A 254 -10.58 -8.90 8.84
C ALA A 254 -10.13 -10.25 8.28
N SER A 255 -9.05 -10.29 7.50
CA SER A 255 -8.46 -11.52 6.97
C SER A 255 -7.88 -12.39 8.09
N GLU A 256 -7.11 -11.81 9.00
CA GLU A 256 -6.54 -12.50 10.17
C GLU A 256 -7.64 -13.11 11.03
N ARG A 257 -8.69 -12.34 11.36
CA ARG A 257 -9.86 -12.87 12.10
C ARG A 257 -10.56 -13.99 11.36
N ARG A 258 -10.67 -13.90 10.02
CA ARG A 258 -11.28 -14.96 9.21
C ARG A 258 -10.45 -16.23 9.25
N LEU A 259 -9.13 -16.13 9.07
CA LEU A 259 -8.22 -17.28 9.11
C LEU A 259 -8.20 -17.93 10.50
N ALA A 260 -8.09 -17.13 11.56
CA ALA A 260 -8.16 -17.62 12.94
C ALA A 260 -9.47 -18.38 13.19
N HIS A 261 -10.61 -17.81 12.78
CA HIS A 261 -11.92 -18.47 12.93
C HIS A 261 -12.03 -19.75 12.10
N MET A 262 -11.48 -19.78 10.88
CA MET A 262 -11.45 -21.00 10.07
C MET A 262 -10.67 -22.12 10.76
N VAL A 263 -9.49 -21.82 11.33
CA VAL A 263 -8.66 -22.79 12.06
C VAL A 263 -9.36 -23.29 13.33
N GLU A 264 -10.00 -22.39 14.10
CA GLU A 264 -10.74 -22.73 15.31
C GLU A 264 -11.92 -23.68 15.06
N LEU A 265 -12.55 -23.61 13.88
CA LEU A 265 -13.71 -24.44 13.52
C LEU A 265 -13.33 -25.70 12.72
N LEU A 266 -12.05 -25.99 12.49
CA LEU A 266 -11.66 -27.20 11.77
C LEU A 266 -12.11 -28.45 12.53
N PRO A 267 -12.73 -29.45 11.87
CA PRO A 267 -13.05 -30.75 12.47
C PRO A 267 -11.81 -31.65 12.56
N ALA A 268 -10.65 -31.05 12.83
CA ALA A 268 -9.35 -31.67 12.99
C ALA A 268 -8.53 -30.80 13.93
N GLY A 269 -7.63 -31.42 14.68
CA GLY A 269 -6.71 -30.70 15.53
C GLY A 269 -5.67 -30.01 14.68
N ALA A 270 -5.51 -28.71 14.87
CA ALA A 270 -4.47 -27.93 14.23
C ALA A 270 -3.51 -27.41 15.30
N VAL A 271 -2.22 -27.61 15.07
CA VAL A 271 -1.15 -27.10 15.92
C VAL A 271 -0.18 -26.33 15.05
N TYR A 272 0.13 -25.09 15.44
CA TYR A 272 1.16 -24.27 14.83
C TYR A 272 2.34 -24.18 15.80
N VAL A 273 3.52 -24.59 15.36
CA VAL A 273 4.75 -24.58 16.15
C VAL A 273 5.75 -23.60 15.55
N GLU A 274 6.15 -22.59 16.32
CA GLU A 274 7.12 -21.59 15.89
C GLU A 274 8.10 -21.33 17.04
N ASN A 275 9.41 -21.48 16.78
CA ASN A 275 10.45 -21.32 17.80
C ASN A 275 10.22 -22.16 19.08
N GLY A 276 9.60 -23.34 18.94
CA GLY A 276 9.28 -24.25 20.05
C GLY A 276 8.02 -23.88 20.85
N GLN A 277 7.36 -22.76 20.53
CA GLN A 277 6.05 -22.41 21.08
C GLN A 277 4.94 -22.99 20.23
N MET A 278 3.92 -23.53 20.88
CA MET A 278 2.77 -24.17 20.25
C MET A 278 1.53 -23.30 20.41
N THR A 279 0.78 -23.15 19.32
CA THR A 279 -0.60 -22.63 19.32
C THR A 279 -1.52 -23.70 18.81
N ILE A 280 -2.62 -23.95 19.50
CA ILE A 280 -3.56 -25.03 19.18
C ILE A 280 -4.97 -24.49 18.95
N ASN A 281 -5.76 -25.16 18.12
CA ASN A 281 -7.18 -24.86 17.94
C ASN A 281 -8.07 -25.55 19.00
N ALA A 282 -9.33 -25.13 19.08
CA ALA A 282 -10.32 -25.69 20.02
C ALA A 282 -10.49 -27.22 19.91
N TYR A 283 -10.32 -27.80 18.72
CA TYR A 283 -10.42 -29.25 18.54
C TYR A 283 -9.30 -30.00 19.28
N VAL A 284 -8.07 -29.47 19.31
CA VAL A 284 -6.99 -30.08 20.11
C VAL A 284 -7.31 -30.02 21.60
N GLU A 285 -7.92 -28.94 22.09
CA GLU A 285 -8.35 -28.82 23.49
C GLU A 285 -9.37 -29.92 23.84
N GLU A 286 -10.36 -30.16 22.98
CA GLU A 286 -11.33 -31.24 23.16
C GLU A 286 -10.68 -32.64 23.09
N MET A 287 -9.82 -32.84 22.09
CA MET A 287 -9.15 -34.12 21.83
C MET A 287 -8.15 -34.51 22.92
N THR A 288 -7.49 -33.53 23.54
CA THR A 288 -6.49 -33.77 24.61
C THR A 288 -7.08 -33.61 26.00
N GLY A 289 -8.17 -32.87 26.16
CA GLY A 289 -8.74 -32.49 27.46
C GLY A 289 -7.91 -31.46 28.22
N ARG A 290 -6.99 -30.77 27.54
CA ARG A 290 -6.09 -29.74 28.08
C ARG A 290 -6.43 -28.39 27.46
N SER A 291 -6.26 -27.30 28.21
CA SER A 291 -6.45 -25.96 27.61
C SER A 291 -5.23 -25.55 26.79
N ARG A 292 -5.42 -24.60 25.87
CA ARG A 292 -4.34 -23.96 25.11
C ARG A 292 -3.29 -23.28 25.99
N ASP A 293 -3.65 -22.89 27.21
CA ASP A 293 -2.71 -22.31 28.18
C ASP A 293 -1.82 -23.39 28.86
N GLU A 294 -2.24 -24.66 28.83
CA GLU A 294 -1.45 -25.79 29.35
C GLU A 294 -0.54 -26.42 28.28
N LEU A 295 -0.89 -26.29 26.99
CA LEU A 295 -0.17 -26.88 25.86
C LEU A 295 0.55 -25.82 25.03
N THR A 296 1.62 -25.27 25.60
CA THR A 296 2.36 -24.15 24.99
C THR A 296 3.69 -24.54 24.38
N SER A 297 4.18 -25.76 24.65
CA SER A 297 5.49 -26.22 24.20
C SER A 297 5.49 -27.69 23.78
N LEU A 298 6.50 -28.07 22.98
CA LEU A 298 6.70 -29.46 22.55
C LEU A 298 6.80 -30.43 23.75
N ASP A 299 7.41 -29.99 24.85
CA ASP A 299 7.50 -30.80 26.07
C ASP A 299 6.14 -31.06 26.71
N ASP A 300 5.23 -30.10 26.68
CA ASP A 300 3.86 -30.28 27.17
C ASP A 300 3.12 -31.32 26.33
N TRP A 301 3.30 -31.25 25.00
CA TRP A 301 2.73 -32.23 24.07
C TRP A 301 3.25 -33.64 24.32
N PHE A 302 4.57 -33.83 24.40
CA PHE A 302 5.15 -35.17 24.58
C PHE A 302 4.83 -35.81 25.93
N ARG A 303 4.45 -35.03 26.96
CA ARG A 303 3.94 -35.59 28.23
C ARG A 303 2.58 -36.28 28.07
N LEU A 304 1.80 -35.96 27.03
CA LEU A 304 0.53 -36.61 26.74
C LEU A 304 0.70 -38.00 26.11
N VAL A 305 1.83 -38.25 25.46
CA VAL A 305 2.10 -39.49 24.73
C VAL A 305 2.65 -40.52 25.72
N PRO A 306 1.97 -41.67 25.96
CA PRO A 306 2.48 -42.71 26.83
C PRO A 306 3.83 -43.23 26.32
N VAL A 307 4.82 -43.31 27.22
CA VAL A 307 6.15 -43.83 26.88
C VAL A 307 6.03 -45.29 26.45
N ARG A 308 6.39 -45.58 25.20
CA ARG A 308 6.52 -46.93 24.65
C ARG A 308 7.96 -47.13 24.16
N PRO A 309 8.71 -48.10 24.70
CA PRO A 309 10.08 -48.37 24.27
C PRO A 309 10.21 -48.66 22.77
N GLU A 310 9.15 -49.21 22.16
CA GLU A 310 9.15 -49.64 20.76
C GLU A 310 8.88 -48.49 19.78
N ILE A 311 8.35 -47.36 20.27
CA ILE A 311 8.00 -46.20 19.44
C ILE A 311 8.33 -44.90 20.22
N PRO A 312 9.61 -44.45 20.20
CA PRO A 312 10.02 -43.22 20.87
C PRO A 312 9.45 -42.00 20.14
N ALA A 313 8.34 -41.47 20.66
CA ALA A 313 7.56 -40.41 20.00
C ALA A 313 8.37 -39.13 19.70
N ARG A 314 9.25 -38.73 20.63
CA ARG A 314 10.12 -37.55 20.46
C ARG A 314 11.18 -37.76 19.37
N GLU A 315 11.87 -38.90 19.39
CA GLU A 315 12.88 -39.23 18.37
C GLU A 315 12.24 -39.36 16.97
N THR A 316 11.04 -39.95 16.91
CA THR A 316 10.27 -40.07 15.67
C THR A 316 9.88 -38.69 15.12
N TYR A 317 9.44 -37.77 16.00
CA TYR A 317 9.18 -36.38 15.62
C TYR A 317 10.44 -35.70 15.09
N GLU A 318 11.57 -35.81 15.78
CA GLU A 318 12.84 -35.20 15.36
C GLU A 318 13.33 -35.76 14.00
N GLU A 319 13.05 -37.02 13.71
CA GLU A 319 13.32 -37.63 12.40
C GLU A 319 12.39 -37.10 11.30
N GLU A 320 11.08 -37.00 11.56
CA GLU A 320 10.13 -36.44 10.60
C GLU A 320 10.40 -34.95 10.34
N VAL A 321 10.77 -34.16 11.36
CA VAL A 321 11.24 -32.79 11.16
C VAL A 321 12.45 -32.76 10.24
N ARG A 322 13.43 -33.66 10.43
CA ARG A 322 14.64 -33.71 9.57
C ARG A 322 14.32 -34.10 8.12
N THR A 323 13.36 -34.99 7.92
CA THR A 323 12.98 -35.54 6.60
C THR A 323 11.87 -34.74 5.90
N GLY A 324 11.27 -33.75 6.58
CA GLY A 324 10.24 -32.87 6.01
C GLY A 324 8.83 -33.46 6.06
N PHE A 325 8.52 -34.26 7.08
CA PHE A 325 7.22 -34.92 7.31
C PHE A 325 6.80 -35.81 6.16
N SER A 326 7.56 -36.89 5.96
CA SER A 326 7.45 -37.79 4.81
C SER A 326 6.22 -38.70 4.84
N ARG A 327 5.60 -38.87 6.01
CA ARG A 327 4.48 -39.78 6.24
C ARG A 327 3.59 -39.31 7.40
N SER A 328 2.37 -39.83 7.43
CA SER A 328 1.51 -39.73 8.60
C SER A 328 1.78 -40.90 9.55
N LEU A 329 1.65 -40.64 10.85
CA LEU A 329 1.92 -41.58 11.93
C LEU A 329 0.80 -41.56 12.95
N SER A 330 0.50 -42.71 13.55
CA SER A 330 -0.54 -42.82 14.58
C SER A 330 0.07 -43.10 15.93
N PHE A 331 -0.32 -42.32 16.94
CA PHE A 331 0.14 -42.50 18.32
C PHE A 331 -1.02 -42.36 19.32
N PRO A 332 -0.97 -43.10 20.43
CA PRO A 332 -1.91 -42.87 21.52
C PRO A 332 -1.55 -41.60 22.30
N ILE A 333 -2.55 -40.82 22.67
CA ILE A 333 -2.43 -39.78 23.71
C ILE A 333 -3.31 -40.13 24.90
N ARG A 334 -2.91 -39.71 26.10
CA ARG A 334 -3.67 -39.90 27.33
C ARG A 334 -4.27 -38.57 27.81
N LYS A 335 -5.59 -38.54 27.98
CA LYS A 335 -6.33 -37.43 28.59
C LYS A 335 -6.10 -37.38 30.11
N PRO A 336 -6.36 -36.23 30.77
CA PRO A 336 -6.32 -36.12 32.23
C PRO A 336 -7.24 -37.10 32.98
N ASP A 337 -8.38 -37.47 32.39
CA ASP A 337 -9.32 -38.46 32.93
C ASP A 337 -8.82 -39.92 32.83
N GLY A 338 -7.65 -40.12 32.22
CA GLY A 338 -7.02 -41.43 32.02
C GLY A 338 -7.44 -42.15 30.74
N SER A 339 -8.44 -41.66 30.00
CA SER A 339 -8.84 -42.22 28.71
C SER A 339 -7.74 -42.04 27.67
N ILE A 340 -7.69 -42.97 26.70
CA ILE A 340 -6.69 -42.98 25.63
C ILE A 340 -7.39 -42.63 24.33
N ARG A 341 -6.80 -41.70 23.56
CA ARG A 341 -7.21 -41.41 22.19
C ARG A 341 -6.12 -41.85 21.22
N GLN A 342 -6.50 -42.48 20.11
CA GLN A 342 -5.59 -42.74 19.01
C GLN A 342 -5.62 -41.54 18.07
N VAL A 343 -4.47 -40.90 17.89
CA VAL A 343 -4.35 -39.69 17.09
C VAL A 343 -3.44 -39.97 15.91
N GLU A 344 -4.01 -39.80 14.72
CA GLU A 344 -3.26 -39.73 13.47
C GLU A 344 -2.67 -38.32 13.35
N TRP A 345 -1.37 -38.25 13.17
CA TRP A 345 -0.58 -37.03 13.08
C TRP A 345 0.02 -36.91 11.68
N ALA A 346 -0.11 -35.73 11.09
CA ALA A 346 0.56 -35.33 9.86
C ALA A 346 1.17 -33.95 10.06
N GLY A 347 2.50 -33.83 9.91
CA GLY A 347 3.20 -32.55 9.97
C GLY A 347 3.41 -31.94 8.59
N TYR A 348 3.55 -30.63 8.54
CA TYR A 348 3.87 -29.85 7.34
C TYR A 348 4.84 -28.74 7.73
N ARG A 349 5.83 -28.47 6.88
CA ARG A 349 6.74 -27.33 7.07
C ARG A 349 6.17 -26.09 6.39
N ALA A 350 6.11 -24.97 7.11
CA ALA A 350 5.67 -23.68 6.61
C ALA A 350 6.71 -22.62 7.01
N ASP A 351 7.65 -22.31 6.10
CA ASP A 351 8.77 -21.38 6.34
C ASP A 351 9.57 -21.72 7.62
N GLU A 352 9.52 -20.85 8.63
CA GLU A 352 10.19 -21.02 9.95
C GLU A 352 9.31 -21.76 10.98
N ALA A 353 8.11 -22.17 10.58
CA ALA A 353 7.14 -22.83 11.44
C ALA A 353 6.76 -24.24 10.95
N GLU A 354 6.12 -24.98 11.83
CA GLU A 354 5.57 -26.31 11.58
C GLU A 354 4.07 -26.30 11.83
N VAL A 355 3.31 -26.91 10.94
CA VAL A 355 1.86 -27.09 11.09
C VAL A 355 1.58 -28.57 11.26
N TRP A 356 0.93 -28.96 12.35
CA TRP A 356 0.47 -30.32 12.54
C TRP A 356 -1.04 -30.39 12.38
N LEU A 357 -1.47 -31.38 11.61
CA LEU A 357 -2.85 -31.82 11.53
C LEU A 357 -3.00 -33.12 12.31
N LEU A 358 -4.00 -33.14 13.19
CA LEU A 358 -4.27 -34.21 14.12
C LEU A 358 -5.69 -34.68 13.91
N ARG A 359 -5.88 -35.99 13.79
CA ARG A 359 -7.20 -36.59 13.66
C ARG A 359 -7.40 -37.64 14.73
N ASP A 360 -8.48 -37.52 15.48
CA ASP A 360 -8.91 -38.60 16.37
C ASP A 360 -9.44 -39.77 15.53
N VAL A 361 -8.72 -40.88 15.57
CA VAL A 361 -9.04 -42.14 14.88
C VAL A 361 -9.37 -43.26 15.87
N THR A 362 -9.66 -42.91 17.13
CA THR A 362 -9.94 -43.89 18.21
C THR A 362 -11.05 -44.85 17.83
N ASP A 363 -12.19 -44.34 17.37
CA ASP A 363 -13.35 -45.17 17.01
C ASP A 363 -13.01 -46.15 15.87
N SER A 364 -12.26 -45.69 14.86
CA SER A 364 -11.83 -46.54 13.74
C SER A 364 -10.84 -47.61 14.19
N PHE A 365 -9.88 -47.23 15.03
CA PHE A 365 -8.86 -48.13 15.56
C PHE A 365 -9.48 -49.20 16.48
N GLU A 366 -10.38 -48.80 17.39
CA GLU A 366 -11.08 -49.73 18.27
C GLU A 366 -12.02 -50.66 17.51
N ALA A 367 -12.72 -50.15 16.48
CA ALA A 367 -13.56 -50.96 15.61
C ALA A 367 -12.75 -52.01 14.84
N GLU A 368 -11.60 -51.63 14.28
CA GLU A 368 -10.71 -52.56 13.59
C GLU A 368 -10.12 -53.61 14.55
N ALA A 369 -9.66 -53.19 15.73
CA ALA A 369 -9.14 -54.11 16.74
C ALA A 369 -10.22 -55.09 17.24
N ARG A 370 -11.45 -54.61 17.47
CA ARG A 370 -12.60 -55.43 17.84
C ARG A 370 -12.97 -56.41 16.74
N PHE A 371 -13.01 -55.96 15.48
CA PHE A 371 -13.25 -56.82 14.34
C PHE A 371 -12.19 -57.92 14.26
N LYS A 372 -10.90 -57.58 14.30
CA LYS A 372 -9.80 -58.55 14.23
C LYS A 372 -9.87 -59.58 15.36
N ALA A 373 -10.17 -59.13 16.58
CA ALA A 373 -10.33 -60.02 17.73
C ALA A 373 -11.53 -60.98 17.58
N LEU A 374 -12.69 -60.47 17.14
CA LEU A 374 -13.88 -61.29 16.91
C LEU A 374 -13.70 -62.26 15.74
N PHE A 375 -13.12 -61.78 14.64
CA PHE A 375 -12.83 -62.56 13.45
C PHE A 375 -11.91 -63.74 13.78
N GLU A 376 -10.76 -63.49 14.42
CA GLU A 376 -9.78 -64.54 14.72
C GLU A 376 -10.21 -65.49 15.85
N ARG A 377 -10.94 -65.00 16.86
CA ARG A 377 -11.38 -65.84 17.99
C ARG A 377 -12.72 -66.54 17.76
N SER A 378 -13.38 -66.28 16.64
CA SER A 378 -14.63 -66.95 16.30
C SER A 378 -14.44 -68.45 16.13
N THR A 379 -15.36 -69.24 16.70
CA THR A 379 -15.39 -70.70 16.54
C THR A 379 -15.99 -71.14 15.19
N THR A 380 -16.78 -70.29 14.56
CA THR A 380 -17.22 -70.46 13.17
C THR A 380 -16.14 -70.01 12.20
N GLY A 381 -15.94 -70.78 11.13
CA GLY A 381 -15.03 -70.43 10.04
C GLY A 381 -15.57 -69.26 9.23
N HIS A 382 -14.77 -68.21 9.11
CA HIS A 382 -15.07 -67.02 8.31
C HIS A 382 -14.05 -66.88 7.18
N LEU A 383 -14.55 -66.60 5.98
CA LEU A 383 -13.76 -66.24 4.81
C LEU A 383 -14.17 -64.83 4.37
N ILE A 384 -13.19 -63.96 4.15
CA ILE A 384 -13.40 -62.69 3.46
C ILE A 384 -13.12 -62.95 1.98
N VAL A 385 -14.09 -62.62 1.12
CA VAL A 385 -14.04 -62.95 -0.30
C VAL A 385 -14.28 -61.68 -1.12
N ARG A 386 -13.45 -61.47 -2.14
CA ARG A 386 -13.62 -60.40 -3.13
C ARG A 386 -13.69 -61.04 -4.51
N GLU A 387 -14.77 -60.79 -5.25
CA GLU A 387 -14.95 -61.35 -6.61
C GLU A 387 -14.74 -62.87 -6.68
N SER A 388 -15.28 -63.60 -5.68
CA SER A 388 -15.14 -65.07 -5.53
C SER A 388 -13.72 -65.58 -5.23
N VAL A 389 -12.76 -64.68 -5.00
CA VAL A 389 -11.40 -64.99 -4.54
C VAL A 389 -11.28 -64.73 -3.04
N ILE A 390 -10.70 -65.68 -2.31
CA ILE A 390 -10.49 -65.56 -0.86
C ILE A 390 -9.38 -64.53 -0.62
N VAL A 391 -9.68 -63.47 0.13
CA VAL A 391 -8.71 -62.41 0.47
C VAL A 391 -8.22 -62.51 1.92
N ASP A 392 -9.00 -63.10 2.81
CA ASP A 392 -8.58 -63.42 4.18
C ASP A 392 -9.47 -64.53 4.77
N CYS A 393 -9.04 -65.13 5.87
CA CYS A 393 -9.74 -66.19 6.58
C CYS A 393 -9.35 -66.18 8.07
N ASN A 394 -10.24 -66.65 8.95
CA ASN A 394 -9.88 -66.82 10.37
C ASN A 394 -9.31 -68.21 10.67
N ALA A 395 -8.74 -68.38 11.87
CA ALA A 395 -8.16 -69.64 12.33
C ALA A 395 -9.14 -70.85 12.28
N ALA A 396 -10.44 -70.62 12.55
CA ALA A 396 -11.46 -71.67 12.46
C ALA A 396 -11.69 -72.13 11.01
N ALA A 397 -11.69 -71.21 10.04
CA ALA A 397 -11.80 -71.54 8.62
C ALA A 397 -10.60 -72.36 8.14
N LEU A 398 -9.37 -71.97 8.55
CA LEU A 398 -8.17 -72.76 8.27
C LEU A 398 -8.30 -74.19 8.78
N SER A 399 -8.76 -74.36 10.02
CA SER A 399 -8.94 -75.68 10.64
C SER A 399 -9.99 -76.52 9.91
N LEU A 400 -11.11 -75.92 9.48
CA LEU A 400 -12.18 -76.59 8.75
C LEU A 400 -11.76 -77.00 7.34
N ILE A 401 -11.01 -76.14 6.65
CA ILE A 401 -10.47 -76.40 5.30
C ILE A 401 -9.26 -77.34 5.38
N GLY A 402 -8.63 -77.46 6.56
CA GLY A 402 -7.43 -78.27 6.80
C GLY A 402 -6.14 -77.66 6.24
N ALA A 403 -6.09 -76.34 6.11
CA ALA A 403 -4.89 -75.60 5.74
C ALA A 403 -4.09 -75.24 6.99
N ALA A 404 -2.75 -75.30 6.90
CA ALA A 404 -1.86 -74.97 8.00
C ALA A 404 -1.57 -73.46 8.08
N GLN A 405 -1.62 -72.75 6.95
CA GLN A 405 -1.31 -71.33 6.83
C GLN A 405 -2.28 -70.63 5.86
N LYS A 406 -2.55 -69.34 6.09
CA LYS A 406 -3.50 -68.55 5.29
C LYS A 406 -3.07 -68.46 3.82
N GLU A 407 -1.78 -68.39 3.58
CA GLU A 407 -1.15 -68.27 2.26
C GLU A 407 -1.49 -69.45 1.34
N GLN A 408 -1.89 -70.59 1.89
CA GLN A 408 -2.32 -71.76 1.11
C GLN A 408 -3.73 -71.60 0.53
N ILE A 409 -4.53 -70.67 1.04
CA ILE A 409 -5.92 -70.46 0.64
C ILE A 409 -6.23 -69.04 0.16
N ILE A 410 -5.47 -68.03 0.60
CA ILE A 410 -5.57 -66.66 0.07
C ILE A 410 -5.22 -66.68 -1.42
N GLY A 411 -6.04 -66.03 -2.24
CA GLY A 411 -5.91 -65.98 -3.69
C GLY A 411 -6.58 -67.16 -4.43
N LEU A 412 -7.04 -68.20 -3.72
CA LEU A 412 -7.82 -69.26 -4.35
C LEU A 412 -9.25 -68.79 -4.63
N HIS A 413 -9.78 -69.23 -5.77
CA HIS A 413 -11.21 -69.14 -6.05
C HIS A 413 -11.97 -70.08 -5.11
N MET A 414 -13.14 -69.67 -4.62
CA MET A 414 -13.94 -70.47 -3.66
C MET A 414 -14.23 -71.89 -4.13
N ASP A 415 -14.39 -72.10 -5.44
CA ASP A 415 -14.62 -73.44 -6.02
C ASP A 415 -13.48 -74.43 -5.73
N ALA A 416 -12.25 -73.94 -5.54
CA ALA A 416 -11.07 -74.78 -5.30
C ALA A 416 -11.12 -75.50 -3.94
N ILE A 417 -11.79 -74.90 -2.95
CA ILE A 417 -11.93 -75.47 -1.60
C ILE A 417 -13.28 -76.21 -1.41
N SER A 418 -14.08 -76.27 -2.47
CA SER A 418 -15.44 -76.82 -2.46
C SER A 418 -15.49 -78.27 -2.99
N PRO A 419 -16.38 -79.12 -2.46
CA PRO A 419 -16.72 -80.39 -3.11
C PRO A 419 -17.35 -80.13 -4.47
N GLU A 420 -17.40 -81.13 -5.36
CA GLU A 420 -18.01 -80.95 -6.70
C GLU A 420 -19.53 -80.69 -6.60
N TYR A 421 -20.18 -81.31 -5.60
CA TYR A 421 -21.61 -81.16 -5.29
C TYR A 421 -21.80 -80.80 -3.81
N GLN A 422 -22.75 -79.91 -3.52
CA GLN A 422 -23.21 -79.54 -2.18
C GLN A 422 -24.23 -80.57 -1.64
N PRO A 423 -24.54 -80.58 -0.32
CA PRO A 423 -25.47 -81.54 0.28
C PRO A 423 -26.87 -81.61 -0.34
N ASP A 424 -27.30 -80.55 -1.03
CA ASP A 424 -28.57 -80.43 -1.75
C ASP A 424 -28.50 -80.97 -3.19
N GLY A 425 -27.34 -81.50 -3.61
CA GLY A 425 -27.08 -82.00 -4.96
C GLY A 425 -26.71 -80.92 -5.99
N ALA A 426 -26.60 -79.65 -5.59
CA ALA A 426 -26.21 -78.57 -6.48
C ALA A 426 -24.70 -78.61 -6.78
N LEU A 427 -24.31 -78.31 -8.03
CA LEU A 427 -22.91 -78.13 -8.42
C LEU A 427 -22.30 -76.90 -7.73
N SER A 428 -21.21 -77.09 -6.99
CA SER A 428 -20.55 -76.00 -6.26
C SER A 428 -20.11 -74.87 -7.19
N ALA A 429 -19.64 -75.17 -8.40
CA ALA A 429 -19.26 -74.16 -9.40
C ALA A 429 -20.42 -73.28 -9.91
N ARG A 430 -21.68 -73.64 -9.62
CA ARG A 430 -22.86 -72.82 -9.93
C ARG A 430 -23.36 -72.00 -8.74
N MET A 431 -22.88 -72.30 -7.54
CA MET A 431 -23.19 -71.55 -6.32
C MET A 431 -22.68 -70.10 -6.29
N PRO A 432 -21.58 -69.69 -6.98
CA PRO A 432 -21.11 -68.30 -6.96
C PRO A 432 -22.15 -67.28 -7.44
N ARG A 433 -23.16 -67.70 -8.21
CA ARG A 433 -24.21 -66.81 -8.73
C ARG A 433 -25.35 -66.54 -7.74
N LEU A 434 -25.52 -67.34 -6.68
CA LEU A 434 -26.55 -67.09 -5.66
C LEU A 434 -26.12 -66.07 -4.59
N PHE A 435 -24.81 -65.85 -4.41
CA PHE A 435 -24.27 -64.97 -3.38
C PHE A 435 -24.31 -63.47 -3.72
N ALA A 436 -24.64 -63.11 -4.96
CA ALA A 436 -24.59 -61.73 -5.42
C ALA A 436 -25.74 -60.83 -4.94
N TRP A 437 -26.78 -61.35 -4.27
CA TRP A 437 -28.00 -60.56 -4.10
C TRP A 437 -28.81 -60.80 -2.82
N MET A 438 -28.23 -60.52 -1.65
CA MET A 438 -29.00 -60.08 -0.47
C MET A 438 -28.16 -59.14 0.42
N GLY A 439 -27.64 -58.06 -0.17
CA GLY A 439 -27.13 -56.91 0.58
C GLY A 439 -28.17 -55.81 0.58
N VAL A 440 -28.63 -55.36 1.74
CA VAL A 440 -29.31 -54.06 1.84
C VAL A 440 -28.28 -53.01 1.41
N ARG A 441 -28.53 -52.32 0.29
CA ARG A 441 -27.66 -51.24 -0.17
C ARG A 441 -27.65 -50.13 0.88
N GLY A 442 -26.53 -49.99 1.59
CA GLY A 442 -26.20 -48.73 2.25
C GLY A 442 -25.98 -47.65 1.20
N SER A 443 -26.29 -46.39 1.52
CA SER A 443 -26.24 -45.22 0.63
C SER A 443 -24.88 -44.96 -0.05
N ASN A 444 -23.81 -45.63 0.39
CA ASN A 444 -22.45 -45.49 -0.16
C ASN A 444 -21.98 -46.68 -1.03
N GLY A 445 -22.86 -47.65 -1.35
CA GLY A 445 -22.50 -48.78 -2.21
C GLY A 445 -21.79 -49.95 -1.52
N ASP A 446 -21.50 -49.84 -0.22
CA ASP A 446 -20.98 -50.96 0.57
C ASP A 446 -22.04 -52.05 0.77
N ILE A 447 -21.70 -53.28 0.40
CA ILE A 447 -22.51 -54.47 0.65
C ILE A 447 -22.17 -54.97 2.06
N ARG A 448 -23.10 -54.80 3.02
CA ARG A 448 -23.04 -55.45 4.33
C ARG A 448 -24.17 -56.46 4.43
N GLY A 449 -23.87 -57.74 4.28
CA GLY A 449 -24.80 -58.84 4.47
C GLY A 449 -24.13 -59.97 5.25
N TRP A 450 -24.84 -60.53 6.22
CA TRP A 450 -24.44 -61.75 6.92
C TRP A 450 -25.38 -62.86 6.46
N MET A 451 -24.83 -63.94 5.90
CA MET A 451 -25.61 -65.10 5.49
C MET A 451 -25.06 -66.32 6.24
N ASP A 452 -25.89 -66.93 7.08
CA ASP A 452 -25.56 -68.18 7.77
C ASP A 452 -25.93 -69.34 6.84
N HIS A 453 -24.95 -69.86 6.10
CA HIS A 453 -25.11 -71.03 5.22
C HIS A 453 -24.15 -72.12 5.68
N ARG A 454 -24.68 -73.31 6.02
CA ARG A 454 -23.85 -74.50 6.27
C ARG A 454 -23.23 -74.95 4.96
N TRP A 455 -21.92 -74.77 4.84
CA TRP A 455 -21.13 -75.13 3.66
C TRP A 455 -20.20 -76.28 4.00
N MET A 456 -20.09 -77.29 3.11
CA MET A 456 -19.08 -78.34 3.26
C MET A 456 -17.82 -77.94 2.51
N CYS A 457 -16.68 -77.92 3.20
CA CYS A 457 -15.37 -77.79 2.58
C CYS A 457 -14.74 -79.17 2.35
N ARG A 458 -13.91 -79.33 1.31
CA ARG A 458 -13.12 -80.57 1.16
C ARG A 458 -12.07 -80.62 2.28
N SER A 459 -12.09 -81.67 3.11
CA SER A 459 -11.01 -81.97 4.06
C SER A 459 -9.81 -82.61 3.31
N PRO A 460 -8.55 -82.22 3.60
CA PRO A 460 -7.39 -82.59 2.80
C PRO A 460 -6.81 -83.98 3.11
N GLN A 461 -7.63 -84.94 3.57
CA GLN A 461 -7.19 -86.35 3.56
C GLN A 461 -6.90 -86.87 2.13
N ARG A 462 -7.19 -86.08 1.09
CA ARG A 462 -6.54 -86.16 -0.23
C ARG A 462 -5.85 -84.84 -0.52
N GLY A 463 -4.52 -84.87 -0.66
CA GLY A 463 -3.65 -83.70 -0.75
C GLY A 463 -4.15 -82.63 -1.73
N LEU A 464 -4.15 -81.38 -1.26
CA LEU A 464 -4.22 -80.21 -2.13
C LEU A 464 -3.00 -80.24 -3.06
N PRO A 465 -3.18 -80.14 -4.40
CA PRO A 465 -2.03 -79.97 -5.28
C PRO A 465 -1.33 -78.66 -4.89
N MET A 466 -0.02 -78.72 -4.63
CA MET A 466 0.81 -77.52 -4.48
C MET A 466 0.58 -76.65 -5.73
N ALA A 467 0.14 -75.42 -5.53
CA ALA A 467 0.05 -74.44 -6.61
C ALA A 467 1.46 -74.16 -7.12
N THR A 468 1.85 -74.82 -8.21
CA THR A 468 2.97 -74.39 -9.03
C THR A 468 2.57 -73.13 -9.78
N ASN A 469 3.38 -72.09 -9.59
CA ASN A 469 3.42 -70.82 -10.30
C ASN A 469 2.74 -70.86 -11.69
N LEU A 470 1.63 -70.15 -11.81
CA LEU A 470 1.14 -69.65 -13.09
C LEU A 470 0.93 -68.14 -12.94
N LEU A 471 2.03 -67.41 -13.14
CA LEU A 471 1.96 -66.04 -13.65
C LEU A 471 1.31 -66.09 -15.04
N PRO A 472 0.25 -65.34 -15.33
CA PRO A 472 -0.14 -65.09 -16.70
C PRO A 472 0.73 -63.95 -17.23
N SER A 473 1.73 -64.32 -18.03
CA SER A 473 2.27 -63.47 -19.07
C SER A 473 1.27 -63.31 -20.22
N SER A 474 1.53 -62.32 -21.08
CA SER A 474 0.81 -61.90 -22.30
C SER A 474 -0.26 -60.82 -22.07
N SER A 475 0.04 -59.54 -22.31
CA SER A 475 0.09 -58.86 -23.63
C SER A 475 -1.27 -58.88 -24.35
N GLY A 476 -2.04 -57.82 -24.17
CA GLY A 476 -3.31 -57.59 -24.84
C GLY A 476 -3.57 -56.10 -24.96
N THR A 477 -2.99 -55.49 -25.99
CA THR A 477 -3.28 -54.12 -26.45
C THR A 477 -4.76 -53.98 -26.77
N ILE A 478 -5.48 -53.09 -26.07
CA ILE A 478 -6.81 -52.64 -26.51
C ILE A 478 -6.73 -51.14 -26.80
N LEU A 479 -6.83 -50.85 -28.11
CA LEU A 479 -6.94 -49.54 -28.71
C LEU A 479 -8.21 -48.83 -28.24
N ARG A 480 -8.02 -47.63 -27.66
CA ARG A 480 -9.05 -46.61 -27.48
C ARG A 480 -9.59 -46.20 -28.86
N THR A 481 -10.88 -46.36 -29.09
CA THR A 481 -11.61 -45.58 -30.11
C THR A 481 -12.69 -44.78 -29.39
N GLY A 482 -12.45 -43.47 -29.30
CA GLY A 482 -13.44 -42.50 -28.86
C GLY A 482 -14.36 -42.12 -30.02
N ARG A 483 -15.64 -41.93 -29.71
CA ARG A 483 -16.51 -41.04 -30.48
C ARG A 483 -17.20 -40.06 -29.54
N PRO A 484 -17.45 -38.82 -30.00
CA PRO A 484 -17.83 -37.69 -29.16
C PRO A 484 -19.35 -37.65 -28.95
N MET A 485 -19.78 -37.06 -27.83
CA MET A 485 -21.13 -36.51 -27.70
C MET A 485 -21.05 -34.99 -27.63
N ASN A 486 -22.00 -34.38 -28.34
CA ASN A 486 -22.33 -32.97 -28.39
C ASN A 486 -22.63 -32.36 -27.02
#